data_AF-V5I7K1-F1
#
_entry.id   AF-V5I7K1-F1
#
_cell.length_a   1.000
_cell.length_b   1.000
_cell.length_c   1.000
_cell.angle_alpha   90.00
_cell.angle_beta   90.00
_cell.angle_gamma   90.00
#
_symmetry.space_group_name_H-M   'P 1'
#
loop_
_entity.id
_entity.type
_entity.pdbx_description
1 polymer ?
#
loop_
_entity_poly.entity_id
_entity_poly.type
_entity_poly.pdbx_seq_one_letter_code
_entity_poly.pdbx_strand_id
1 'polypeptide(L)'
;LVKDLMDIVNMDVPIKSIEVVPLSTPGNKTLQYYAGKVLRYIRQLHLSKVWKSYISLPQSRQILEIGAIFVAQWCQPNVEVAFEEVTTKLDKIAEEVKHALCLSYPSHSLFKASQEELSLWRVENRTENQWNVNECRQLISVMREVLFQQMGFSGNNQAYYMPQNSFINEVLEKKQGLPITLAIVFEGVARRLG
;
A
#
# COMPACT_ATOMS: atom_id res chain seq x y z
N LEU A 1 -0.48 -17.91 18.00
CA LEU A 1 -1.88 -17.91 17.53
C LEU A 1 -2.06 -17.33 16.13
N VAL A 2 -1.87 -16.03 15.89
CA VAL A 2 -2.07 -15.45 14.53
C VAL A 2 -1.18 -16.13 13.48
N LYS A 3 0.10 -16.34 13.80
CA LYS A 3 1.05 -17.08 12.94
C LYS A 3 0.55 -18.50 12.64
N ASP A 4 0.21 -19.26 13.68
CA ASP A 4 -0.29 -20.63 13.52
C ASP A 4 -1.57 -20.70 12.66
N LEU A 5 -2.48 -19.74 12.82
CA LEU A 5 -3.68 -19.63 11.99
C LEU A 5 -3.36 -19.30 10.53
N MET A 6 -2.38 -18.42 10.28
CA MET A 6 -1.90 -18.13 8.94
C MET A 6 -1.28 -19.37 8.27
N ASP A 7 -0.46 -20.12 9.02
CA ASP A 7 0.16 -21.36 8.54
C ASP A 7 -0.91 -22.39 8.15
N ILE A 8 -1.98 -22.53 8.93
CA ILE A 8 -3.10 -23.42 8.61
C ILE A 8 -3.84 -22.95 7.35
N VAL A 9 -4.22 -21.67 7.31
CA VAL A 9 -5.04 -21.11 6.23
C VAL A 9 -4.33 -21.13 4.88
N ASN A 10 -3.02 -20.89 4.87
CA ASN A 10 -2.21 -20.80 3.66
C ASN A 10 -1.59 -22.16 3.24
N MET A 11 -1.93 -23.25 3.93
CA MET A 11 -1.41 -24.58 3.61
C MET A 11 -2.01 -25.15 2.31
N ASP A 12 -1.18 -25.22 1.26
CA ASP A 12 -1.60 -25.72 -0.05
C ASP A 12 -1.21 -27.19 -0.27
N VAL A 13 -1.65 -28.06 0.64
CA VAL A 13 -1.48 -29.52 0.49
C VAL A 13 -2.78 -30.13 -0.04
N PRO A 14 -2.77 -30.76 -1.24
CA PRO A 14 -3.98 -31.37 -1.79
C PRO A 14 -4.37 -32.63 -1.01
N ILE A 15 -5.64 -32.73 -0.66
CA ILE A 15 -6.22 -33.93 -0.05
C ILE A 15 -6.90 -34.74 -1.16
N LYS A 16 -6.36 -35.93 -1.45
CA LYS A 16 -6.90 -36.88 -2.42
C LYS A 16 -7.51 -38.08 -1.68
N SER A 17 -8.62 -37.86 -0.99
CA SER A 17 -9.35 -38.91 -0.29
C SER A 17 -10.85 -38.80 -0.58
N ILE A 18 -11.50 -39.96 -0.74
CA ILE A 18 -12.96 -40.09 -0.80
C ILE A 18 -13.56 -40.43 0.58
N GLU A 19 -12.71 -40.68 1.58
CA GLU A 19 -13.09 -41.02 2.94
C GLU A 19 -13.04 -39.80 3.88
N VAL A 20 -13.58 -39.93 5.08
CA VAL A 20 -13.52 -38.88 6.10
C VAL A 20 -12.06 -38.69 6.54
N VAL A 21 -11.57 -37.47 6.39
CA VAL A 21 -10.17 -37.10 6.66
C VAL A 21 -10.05 -36.53 8.09
N PRO A 22 -9.12 -37.02 8.92
CA PRO A 22 -8.89 -36.47 10.26
C PRO A 22 -8.62 -34.96 10.23
N LEU A 23 -9.05 -34.23 11.26
CA LEU A 23 -8.84 -32.77 11.36
C LEU A 23 -7.35 -32.40 11.41
N SER A 24 -6.49 -33.28 11.91
CA SER A 24 -5.04 -33.09 11.95
C SER A 24 -4.35 -33.20 10.59
N THR A 25 -5.10 -33.56 9.53
CA THR A 25 -4.52 -33.73 8.19
C THR A 25 -4.11 -32.37 7.60
N PRO A 26 -2.87 -32.21 7.14
CA PRO A 26 -2.43 -31.03 6.41
C PRO A 26 -3.37 -30.68 5.24
N GLY A 27 -3.73 -29.41 5.10
CA GLY A 27 -4.66 -28.94 4.06
C GLY A 27 -6.15 -29.24 4.30
N ASN A 28 -6.53 -29.73 5.50
CA ASN A 28 -7.93 -30.03 5.82
C ASN A 28 -8.82 -28.79 5.64
N LYS A 29 -9.73 -28.83 4.66
CA LYS A 29 -10.55 -27.67 4.26
C LYS A 29 -11.49 -27.18 5.34
N THR A 30 -11.99 -28.07 6.20
CA THR A 30 -12.81 -27.69 7.37
C THR A 30 -11.97 -26.90 8.36
N LEU A 31 -10.77 -27.40 8.70
CA LEU A 31 -9.86 -26.69 9.59
C LEU A 31 -9.42 -25.34 9.00
N GLN A 32 -9.08 -25.29 7.71
CA GLN A 32 -8.73 -24.04 7.00
C GLN A 32 -9.86 -23.01 7.05
N TYR A 33 -11.10 -23.44 6.83
CA TYR A 33 -12.26 -22.56 6.88
C TYR A 33 -12.47 -21.95 8.27
N TYR A 34 -12.43 -22.76 9.33
CA TYR A 34 -12.61 -22.26 10.69
C TYR A 34 -11.42 -21.44 11.17
N ALA A 35 -10.19 -21.85 10.83
CA ALA A 35 -8.99 -21.05 11.10
C ALA A 35 -9.07 -19.68 10.42
N GLY A 36 -9.52 -19.62 9.16
CA GLY A 36 -9.74 -18.36 8.44
C GLY A 36 -10.81 -17.48 9.07
N LYS A 37 -11.91 -18.05 9.57
CA LYS A 37 -12.92 -17.30 10.34
C LYS A 37 -12.32 -16.69 11.61
N VAL A 38 -11.63 -17.49 12.41
CA VAL A 38 -11.02 -17.05 13.67
C VAL A 38 -9.97 -15.97 13.40
N LEU A 39 -9.10 -16.21 12.41
CA LEU A 39 -8.06 -15.27 11.98
C LEU A 39 -8.65 -13.92 11.59
N ARG A 40 -9.72 -13.93 10.77
CA ARG A 40 -10.45 -12.72 10.38
C ARG A 40 -10.97 -11.96 11.59
N TYR A 41 -11.65 -12.63 12.53
CA TYR A 41 -12.19 -11.96 13.72
C TYR A 41 -11.10 -11.36 14.60
N ILE A 42 -10.01 -12.10 14.85
CA ILE A 42 -8.89 -11.63 15.67
C ILE A 42 -8.23 -10.41 15.02
N ARG A 43 -7.92 -10.49 13.71
CA ARG A 43 -7.29 -9.39 12.98
C ARG A 43 -8.18 -8.16 12.91
N GLN A 44 -9.47 -8.31 12.59
CA GLN A 44 -10.41 -7.18 12.52
C GLN A 44 -10.65 -6.55 13.90
N LEU A 45 -10.73 -7.34 14.97
CA LEU A 45 -10.85 -6.80 16.32
C LEU A 45 -9.60 -6.02 16.72
N HIS A 46 -8.40 -6.53 16.45
CA HIS A 46 -7.15 -5.81 16.69
C HIS A 46 -7.09 -4.52 15.85
N LEU A 47 -7.29 -4.64 14.55
CA LEU A 47 -7.19 -3.54 13.60
C LEU A 47 -8.24 -2.45 13.87
N SER A 48 -9.42 -2.79 14.40
CA SER A 48 -10.41 -1.81 14.82
C SER A 48 -9.90 -0.89 15.94
N LYS A 49 -9.06 -1.41 16.84
CA LYS A 49 -8.43 -0.62 17.91
C LYS A 49 -7.32 0.26 17.35
N VAL A 50 -6.46 -0.32 16.51
CA VAL A 50 -5.37 0.40 15.84
C VAL A 50 -5.93 1.53 14.98
N TRP A 51 -6.96 1.27 14.18
CA TRP A 51 -7.65 2.27 13.36
C TRP A 51 -8.19 3.42 14.20
N LYS A 52 -8.89 3.12 15.32
CA LYS A 52 -9.41 4.15 16.24
C LYS A 52 -8.30 5.03 16.80
N SER A 53 -7.19 4.43 17.23
CA SER A 53 -6.02 5.19 17.70
C SER A 53 -5.44 6.05 16.58
N TYR A 54 -5.37 5.52 15.36
CA TYR A 54 -4.80 6.23 14.22
C TYR A 54 -5.64 7.44 13.77
N ILE A 55 -6.95 7.28 13.60
CA ILE A 55 -7.83 8.40 13.19
C ILE A 55 -7.99 9.47 14.28
N SER A 56 -7.57 9.17 15.52
CA SER A 56 -7.52 10.15 16.61
C SER A 56 -6.27 11.04 16.58
N LEU A 57 -5.28 10.71 15.74
CA LEU A 57 -4.11 11.55 15.54
C LEU A 57 -4.49 12.88 14.88
N PRO A 58 -3.65 13.93 15.02
CA PRO A 58 -3.82 15.17 14.26
C PRO A 58 -3.87 14.90 12.76
N GLN A 59 -4.59 15.73 12.00
CA GLN A 59 -4.74 15.57 10.54
C GLN A 59 -3.39 15.55 9.81
N SER A 60 -2.37 16.24 10.33
CA SER A 60 -1.01 16.19 9.80
C SER A 60 -0.39 14.78 9.86
N ARG A 61 -0.84 13.90 10.75
CA ARG A 61 -0.32 12.53 10.90
C ARG A 61 -1.24 11.45 10.32
N GLN A 62 -2.36 11.85 9.72
CA GLN A 62 -3.29 10.95 9.02
C GLN A 62 -2.90 10.81 7.54
N ILE A 63 -1.80 10.11 7.31
CA ILE A 63 -1.25 9.77 5.99
C ILE A 63 -2.14 8.74 5.24
N LEU A 64 -2.49 9.05 3.99
CA LEU A 64 -3.38 8.20 3.18
C LEU A 64 -2.82 6.80 2.91
N GLU A 65 -1.50 6.67 2.70
CA GLU A 65 -0.86 5.38 2.46
C GLU A 65 -1.08 4.40 3.63
N ILE A 66 -1.01 4.89 4.87
CA ILE A 66 -1.23 4.11 6.10
C ILE A 66 -2.71 3.71 6.19
N GLY A 67 -3.62 4.63 5.87
CA GLY A 67 -5.04 4.33 5.76
C GLY A 67 -5.34 3.22 4.75
N ALA A 68 -4.71 3.27 3.57
CA ALA A 68 -4.86 2.25 2.53
C ALA A 68 -4.29 0.89 2.95
N ILE A 69 -3.18 0.87 3.71
CA ILE A 69 -2.63 -0.35 4.30
C ILE A 69 -3.62 -0.96 5.29
N PHE A 70 -4.25 -0.17 6.15
CA PHE A 70 -5.28 -0.68 7.06
C PHE A 70 -6.48 -1.28 6.30
N VAL A 71 -6.94 -0.64 5.23
CA VAL A 71 -8.01 -1.20 4.38
C VAL A 71 -7.57 -2.54 3.78
N ALA A 72 -6.35 -2.61 3.25
CA ALA A 72 -5.79 -3.84 2.69
C ALA A 72 -5.69 -4.96 3.73
N GLN A 73 -5.18 -4.67 4.94
CA GLN A 73 -5.09 -5.64 6.05
C GLN A 73 -6.47 -6.10 6.53
N TRP A 74 -7.46 -5.19 6.57
CA TRP A 74 -8.82 -5.50 7.02
C TRP A 74 -9.53 -6.47 6.07
N CYS A 75 -9.38 -6.24 4.76
CA CYS A 75 -10.03 -7.00 3.70
C CYS A 75 -9.29 -8.29 3.34
N GLN A 76 -7.99 -8.38 3.64
CA GLN A 76 -7.15 -9.54 3.33
C GLN A 76 -6.57 -10.17 4.62
N PRO A 77 -7.41 -10.77 5.48
CA PRO A 77 -6.96 -11.31 6.76
C PRO A 77 -5.96 -12.47 6.64
N ASN A 78 -5.80 -13.05 5.46
CA ASN A 78 -4.89 -14.18 5.22
C ASN A 78 -3.58 -13.76 4.55
N VAL A 79 -3.44 -12.47 4.22
CA VAL A 79 -2.27 -11.88 3.58
C VAL A 79 -1.55 -11.01 4.60
N GLU A 80 -0.23 -11.05 4.61
CA GLU A 80 0.57 -10.12 5.40
C GLU A 80 0.83 -8.87 4.55
N VAL A 81 0.24 -7.74 4.93
CA VAL A 81 0.47 -6.45 4.26
C VAL A 81 1.32 -5.60 5.18
N ALA A 82 2.64 -5.59 4.96
CA ALA A 82 3.59 -4.89 5.82
C ALA A 82 3.70 -3.41 5.46
N PHE A 83 3.76 -2.54 6.48
CA PHE A 83 3.99 -1.11 6.31
C PHE A 83 5.30 -0.82 5.58
N GLU A 84 6.35 -1.52 5.97
CA GLU A 84 7.70 -1.34 5.42
C GLU A 84 7.78 -1.68 3.94
N GLU A 85 7.07 -2.73 3.49
CA GLU A 85 7.05 -3.12 2.07
C GLU A 85 6.41 -2.04 1.21
N VAL A 86 5.22 -1.57 1.61
CA VAL A 86 4.48 -0.52 0.89
C VAL A 86 5.27 0.79 0.88
N THR A 87 5.81 1.18 2.06
CA THR A 87 6.62 2.40 2.21
C THR A 87 7.86 2.34 1.31
N THR A 88 8.57 1.22 1.31
CA THR A 88 9.77 1.01 0.48
C THR A 88 9.46 1.05 -1.01
N LYS A 89 8.33 0.45 -1.44
CA LYS A 89 7.87 0.53 -2.83
C LYS A 89 7.60 1.98 -3.24
N LEU A 90 6.96 2.78 -2.38
CA LEU A 90 6.72 4.20 -2.64
C LEU A 90 7.99 5.05 -2.61
N ASP A 91 8.94 4.76 -1.71
CA ASP A 91 10.24 5.45 -1.69
C ASP A 91 11.03 5.20 -2.97
N LYS A 92 11.03 3.96 -3.48
CA LYS A 92 11.64 3.63 -4.77
C LYS A 92 11.02 4.44 -5.91
N ILE A 93 9.70 4.55 -5.96
CA ILE A 93 9.03 5.37 -6.97
C ILE A 93 9.43 6.84 -6.84
N ALA A 94 9.49 7.37 -5.62
CA ALA A 94 9.93 8.74 -5.37
C ALA A 94 11.37 8.98 -5.84
N GLU A 95 12.27 8.02 -5.64
CA GLU A 95 13.65 8.12 -6.12
C GLU A 95 13.74 8.06 -7.66
N GLU A 96 12.95 7.22 -8.32
CA GLU A 96 12.86 7.22 -9.79
C GLU A 96 12.35 8.56 -10.34
N VAL A 97 11.34 9.15 -9.70
CA VAL A 97 10.85 10.50 -10.03
C VAL A 97 11.94 11.54 -9.82
N LYS A 98 12.66 11.48 -8.69
CA LYS A 98 13.75 12.40 -8.38
C LYS A 98 14.89 12.30 -9.39
N HIS A 99 15.23 11.09 -9.84
CA HIS A 99 16.21 10.86 -10.89
C HIS A 99 15.75 11.45 -12.23
N ALA A 100 14.53 11.17 -12.67
CA ALA A 100 13.96 11.74 -13.91
C ALA A 100 13.86 13.28 -13.86
N LEU A 101 13.53 13.83 -12.69
CA LEU A 101 13.48 15.27 -12.46
C LEU A 101 14.87 15.89 -12.57
N CYS A 102 15.91 15.21 -12.09
CA CYS A 102 17.28 15.68 -12.16
C CYS A 102 17.75 15.80 -13.62
N LEU A 103 17.39 14.83 -14.46
CA LEU A 103 17.72 14.84 -15.89
C LEU A 103 17.01 15.97 -16.64
N SER A 104 15.76 16.27 -16.28
CA SER A 104 14.92 17.25 -16.98
C SER A 104 15.08 18.68 -16.45
N TYR A 105 15.27 18.83 -15.14
CA TYR A 105 15.32 20.10 -14.41
C TYR A 105 16.38 20.06 -13.29
N PRO A 106 17.70 20.05 -13.63
CA PRO A 106 18.77 19.90 -12.65
C PRO A 106 18.81 20.97 -11.54
N SER A 107 18.24 22.15 -11.81
CA SER A 107 18.23 23.30 -10.90
C SER A 107 17.03 23.34 -9.96
N HIS A 108 16.16 22.33 -9.97
CA HIS A 108 14.96 22.29 -9.14
C HIS A 108 15.29 22.34 -7.64
N SER A 109 14.52 23.10 -6.85
CA SER A 109 14.81 23.33 -5.43
C SER A 109 14.75 22.07 -4.55
N LEU A 110 14.04 21.03 -5.00
CA LEU A 110 14.06 19.68 -4.38
C LEU A 110 15.49 19.18 -4.08
N PHE A 111 16.46 19.45 -4.95
CA PHE A 111 17.83 18.97 -4.76
C PHE A 111 18.61 19.73 -3.68
N LYS A 112 18.04 20.81 -3.15
CA LYS A 112 18.57 21.58 -2.02
C LYS A 112 17.90 21.23 -0.68
N ALA A 113 16.82 20.43 -0.71
CA ALA A 113 16.11 20.00 0.49
C ALA A 113 17.02 19.13 1.37
N SER A 114 16.92 19.30 2.69
CA SER A 114 17.72 18.50 3.63
C SER A 114 17.14 17.10 3.80
N GLN A 115 17.98 16.17 4.26
CA GLN A 115 17.54 14.80 4.53
C GLN A 115 16.50 14.75 5.65
N GLU A 116 16.56 15.68 6.61
CA GLU A 116 15.59 15.84 7.70
C GLU A 116 14.23 16.26 7.16
N GLU A 117 14.18 17.20 6.22
CA GLU A 117 12.94 17.65 5.57
C GLU A 117 12.27 16.50 4.82
N LEU A 118 13.04 15.80 3.98
CA LEU A 118 12.56 14.64 3.23
C LEU A 118 12.05 13.53 4.16
N SER A 119 12.73 13.30 5.28
CA SER A 119 12.31 12.30 6.28
C SER A 119 11.03 12.71 7.00
N LEU A 120 10.86 14.00 7.27
CA LEU A 120 9.65 14.53 7.91
C LEU A 120 8.43 14.40 7.00
N TRP A 121 8.57 14.68 5.71
CA TRP A 121 7.46 14.56 4.76
C TRP A 121 6.94 13.12 4.62
N ARG A 122 7.78 12.11 4.90
CA ARG A 122 7.35 10.70 4.93
C ARG A 122 6.32 10.40 6.00
N VAL A 123 6.27 11.19 7.08
CA VAL A 123 5.43 10.89 8.26
C VAL A 123 4.41 11.97 8.58
N GLU A 124 4.50 13.15 7.95
CA GLU A 124 3.58 14.27 8.20
C GLU A 124 3.10 14.92 6.89
N ASN A 125 1.77 15.09 6.77
CA ASN A 125 1.11 15.90 5.75
C ASN A 125 1.41 17.39 6.00
N ARG A 126 1.77 18.09 4.93
CA ARG A 126 1.90 19.55 4.92
C ARG A 126 0.77 20.18 4.13
N THR A 127 0.28 21.32 4.60
CA THR A 127 -0.79 22.09 3.95
C THR A 127 -0.25 23.07 2.91
N GLU A 128 1.03 23.41 3.00
CA GLU A 128 1.69 24.37 2.12
C GLU A 128 2.55 23.66 1.08
N ASN A 129 2.49 24.12 -0.16
CA ASN A 129 3.37 23.64 -1.22
C ASN A 129 4.81 24.05 -0.90
N GLN A 130 5.74 23.10 -0.98
CA GLN A 130 7.16 23.38 -0.73
C GLN A 130 7.82 24.11 -1.91
N TRP A 131 7.21 24.02 -3.09
CA TRP A 131 7.75 24.57 -4.33
C TRP A 131 6.87 25.69 -4.90
N ASN A 132 7.49 26.54 -5.70
CA ASN A 132 6.74 27.55 -6.45
C ASN A 132 5.92 26.90 -7.58
N VAL A 133 4.98 27.64 -8.17
CA VAL A 133 4.04 27.12 -9.19
C VAL A 133 4.75 26.47 -10.39
N ASN A 134 5.90 26.98 -10.82
CA ASN A 134 6.63 26.42 -11.95
C ASN A 134 7.30 25.09 -11.58
N GLU A 135 7.94 25.04 -10.41
CA GLU A 135 8.56 23.83 -9.87
C GLU A 135 7.51 22.75 -9.57
N CYS A 136 6.37 23.10 -8.97
CA CYS A 136 5.24 22.17 -8.80
C CYS A 136 4.79 21.58 -10.15
N ARG A 137 4.69 22.40 -11.19
CA ARG A 137 4.30 21.94 -12.53
C ARG A 137 5.34 20.98 -13.13
N GLN A 138 6.63 21.29 -12.97
CA GLN A 138 7.73 20.43 -13.41
C GLN A 138 7.65 19.08 -12.70
N LEU A 139 7.55 19.08 -11.37
CA LEU A 139 7.44 17.87 -10.56
C LEU A 139 6.22 17.03 -10.95
N ILE A 140 5.02 17.62 -11.01
CA ILE A 140 3.79 16.91 -11.40
C ILE A 140 3.90 16.32 -12.82
N SER A 141 4.52 17.05 -13.75
CA SER A 141 4.70 16.55 -15.13
C SER A 141 5.61 15.32 -15.16
N VAL A 142 6.75 15.37 -14.47
CA VAL A 142 7.69 14.26 -14.39
C VAL A 142 7.07 13.07 -13.64
N MET A 143 6.37 13.32 -12.53
CA MET A 143 5.65 12.27 -11.81
C MET A 143 4.65 11.55 -12.70
N ARG A 144 3.86 12.29 -13.48
CA ARG A 144 2.87 11.69 -14.40
C ARG A 144 3.55 10.83 -15.45
N GLU A 145 4.68 11.28 -16.00
CA GLU A 145 5.45 10.51 -16.98
C GLU A 145 6.01 9.24 -16.36
N VAL A 146 6.69 9.34 -15.21
CA VAL A 146 7.29 8.19 -14.52
C VAL A 146 6.22 7.18 -14.12
N LEU A 147 5.18 7.59 -13.38
CA LEU A 147 4.17 6.64 -12.88
C LEU A 147 3.35 6.04 -14.03
N PHE A 148 2.77 6.86 -14.92
CA PHE A 148 1.76 6.35 -15.85
C PHE A 148 2.32 5.91 -17.19
N GLN A 149 3.42 6.52 -17.67
CA GLN A 149 3.99 6.16 -18.97
C GLN A 149 5.14 5.16 -18.83
N GLN A 150 6.10 5.43 -17.94
CA GLN A 150 7.30 4.59 -17.81
C GLN A 150 7.03 3.34 -16.95
N MET A 151 6.41 3.51 -15.79
CA MET A 151 6.09 2.41 -14.89
C MET A 151 4.83 1.66 -15.29
N GLY A 152 3.89 2.31 -16.00
CA GLY A 152 2.67 1.69 -16.53
C GLY A 152 1.51 1.62 -15.54
N PHE A 153 1.49 2.48 -14.51
CA PHE A 153 0.33 2.58 -13.64
C PHE A 153 -0.92 2.96 -14.46
N SER A 154 -2.02 2.24 -14.27
CA SER A 154 -3.24 2.48 -15.04
C SER A 154 -4.51 2.05 -14.31
N GLY A 155 -5.64 2.64 -14.71
CA GLY A 155 -6.95 2.21 -14.23
C GLY A 155 -7.32 0.84 -14.80
N ASN A 156 -7.85 -0.05 -13.95
CA ASN A 156 -8.30 -1.37 -14.40
C ASN A 156 -9.76 -1.36 -14.85
N ASN A 157 -10.04 -0.85 -16.06
CA ASN A 157 -11.42 -0.74 -16.54
C ASN A 157 -12.07 -2.09 -16.88
N GLN A 158 -11.27 -3.09 -17.26
CA GLN A 158 -11.78 -4.41 -17.65
C GLN A 158 -12.26 -5.23 -16.44
N ALA A 159 -11.60 -5.05 -15.30
CA ALA A 159 -11.91 -5.75 -14.07
C ALA A 159 -12.19 -4.79 -12.92
N TYR A 160 -12.83 -3.65 -13.20
CA TYR A 160 -12.99 -2.51 -12.29
C TYR A 160 -13.44 -2.89 -10.87
N TYR A 161 -14.44 -3.75 -10.76
CA TYR A 161 -15.03 -4.17 -9.49
C TYR A 161 -14.25 -5.27 -8.75
N MET A 162 -13.11 -5.72 -9.26
CA MET A 162 -12.27 -6.67 -8.53
C MET A 162 -11.70 -6.00 -7.26
N PRO A 163 -11.90 -6.58 -6.06
CA PRO A 163 -11.47 -5.98 -4.80
C PRO A 163 -9.97 -5.67 -4.75
N GLN A 164 -9.16 -6.46 -5.45
CA GLN A 164 -7.71 -6.29 -5.53
C GLN A 164 -7.31 -4.90 -6.05
N ASN A 165 -8.13 -4.28 -6.91
CA ASN A 165 -7.87 -2.94 -7.42
C ASN A 165 -7.96 -1.85 -6.35
N SER A 166 -8.53 -2.16 -5.17
CA SER A 166 -8.62 -1.25 -4.03
C SER A 166 -7.42 -1.36 -3.09
N PHE A 167 -6.68 -2.46 -3.12
CA PHE A 167 -5.66 -2.76 -2.11
C PHE A 167 -4.28 -2.26 -2.55
N ILE A 168 -3.68 -1.36 -1.76
CA ILE A 168 -2.43 -0.69 -2.14
C ILE A 168 -1.27 -1.67 -2.43
N ASN A 169 -1.19 -2.78 -1.71
CA ASN A 169 -0.19 -3.82 -1.95
C ASN A 169 -0.33 -4.46 -3.34
N GLU A 170 -1.57 -4.77 -3.74
CA GLU A 170 -1.89 -5.35 -5.05
C GLU A 170 -1.69 -4.33 -6.18
N VAL A 171 -2.10 -3.07 -5.96
CA VAL A 171 -1.96 -2.00 -6.94
C VAL A 171 -0.50 -1.66 -7.19
N LEU A 172 0.34 -1.62 -6.15
CA LEU A 172 1.79 -1.40 -6.33
C LEU A 172 2.48 -2.55 -7.07
N GLU A 173 1.98 -3.78 -6.92
CA GLU A 173 2.52 -4.96 -7.60
C GLU A 173 2.07 -5.03 -9.07
N LYS A 174 0.75 -4.96 -9.30
CA LYS A 174 0.14 -5.11 -10.63
C LYS A 174 0.18 -3.84 -11.46
N LYS A 175 0.42 -2.70 -10.82
CA LYS A 175 0.34 -1.35 -11.41
C LYS A 175 -1.02 -1.05 -12.04
N GLN A 176 -2.06 -1.74 -11.57
CA GLN A 176 -3.43 -1.59 -12.02
C GLN A 176 -4.34 -1.47 -10.81
N GLY A 177 -5.21 -0.46 -10.79
CA GLY A 177 -6.05 -0.19 -9.64
C GLY A 177 -7.24 0.72 -9.93
N LEU A 178 -8.02 0.99 -8.88
CA LEU A 178 -9.06 2.02 -8.93
C LEU A 178 -8.44 3.42 -8.93
N PRO A 179 -9.12 4.43 -9.52
CA PRO A 179 -8.65 5.81 -9.49
C PRO A 179 -8.30 6.32 -8.09
N ILE A 180 -9.07 5.93 -7.07
CA ILE A 180 -8.81 6.33 -5.68
C ILE A 180 -7.49 5.75 -5.13
N THR A 181 -7.21 4.48 -5.39
CA THR A 181 -5.97 3.85 -4.90
C THR A 181 -4.75 4.35 -5.67
N LEU A 182 -4.89 4.60 -6.98
CA LEU A 182 -3.86 5.26 -7.78
C LEU A 182 -3.59 6.69 -7.30
N ALA A 183 -4.63 7.43 -6.89
CA ALA A 183 -4.47 8.76 -6.30
C ALA A 183 -3.70 8.70 -4.97
N ILE A 184 -3.92 7.67 -4.14
CA ILE A 184 -3.15 7.47 -2.89
C ILE A 184 -1.67 7.16 -3.21
N VAL A 185 -1.39 6.34 -4.23
CA VAL A 185 -0.01 6.10 -4.68
C VAL A 185 0.63 7.40 -5.16
N PHE A 186 -0.08 8.17 -6.00
CA PHE A 186 0.41 9.45 -6.51
C PHE A 186 0.67 10.46 -5.39
N GLU A 187 -0.26 10.61 -4.44
CA GLU A 187 -0.10 11.46 -3.26
C GLU A 187 1.08 11.01 -2.39
N GLY A 188 1.20 9.71 -2.14
CA GLY A 188 2.30 9.17 -1.34
C GLY A 188 3.68 9.46 -1.95
N VAL A 189 3.79 9.45 -3.27
CA VAL A 189 5.02 9.86 -3.98
C VAL A 189 5.21 11.37 -3.95
N ALA A 190 4.17 12.16 -4.23
CA ALA A 190 4.24 13.63 -4.23
C ALA A 190 4.69 14.15 -2.86
N ARG A 191 4.08 13.64 -1.79
CA ARG A 191 4.40 14.01 -0.41
C ARG A 191 5.87 13.76 -0.06
N ARG A 192 6.46 12.65 -0.53
CA ARG A 192 7.91 12.38 -0.34
C ARG A 192 8.83 13.39 -1.03
N LEU A 193 8.29 14.14 -1.98
CA LEU A 193 9.02 15.08 -2.84
C LEU A 193 8.63 16.55 -2.59
N GLY A 194 7.82 16.83 -1.56
CA GLY A 194 7.48 18.19 -1.11
C GLY A 194 6.28 18.80 -1.80
#